data_AF-A0AAV5I9B2-F1
#
_entry.id   AF-A0AAV5I9B2-F1
#
_cell.length_a   1.000
_cell.length_b   1.000
_cell.length_c   1.000
_cell.angle_alpha   90.00
_cell.angle_beta   90.00
_cell.angle_gamma   90.00
#
_symmetry.space_group_name_H-M   'P 1'
#
loop_
_entity.id
_entity.type
_entity.pdbx_description
1 polymer ?
#
loop_
_entity_poly.entity_id
_entity_poly.type
_entity_poly.pdbx_seq_one_letter_code
_entity_poly.pdbx_strand_id
1 'polypeptide(L)'
;MVDDGHEQEQMLPIANVDQIMRQVLPPRAKISKQAKQTIQECATEFISFVTGEASDKCHKENRRTVNGDDICWALAALGLDDYAEAIVRYLHKYREAERKKANNQNKATTTPESKENNGQVPTLENKEAQKEDAESRQPS
;
A
#
# COMPACT_ATOMS: atom_id res chain seq x y z
N MET A 1 29.07 -18.12 -24.94
CA MET A 1 28.06 -18.97 -24.29
C MET A 1 27.31 -18.06 -23.34
N VAL A 2 26.13 -17.61 -23.76
CA VAL A 2 25.24 -16.86 -22.86
C VAL A 2 24.72 -17.90 -21.87
N ASP A 3 24.84 -17.60 -20.59
CA ASP A 3 24.48 -18.49 -19.50
C ASP A 3 22.95 -18.67 -19.46
N ASP A 4 22.49 -19.84 -19.88
CA ASP A 4 21.09 -20.31 -19.85
C ASP A 4 20.48 -20.26 -18.43
N GLY A 5 21.34 -20.18 -17.40
CA GLY A 5 20.96 -20.08 -16.00
C GLY A 5 20.33 -18.74 -15.62
N HIS A 6 20.83 -17.63 -16.16
CA HIS A 6 20.29 -16.30 -15.88
C HIS A 6 18.91 -16.06 -16.50
N GLU A 7 18.61 -16.65 -17.66
CA GLU A 7 17.29 -16.52 -18.31
C GLU A 7 16.22 -17.24 -17.49
N GLN A 8 16.57 -18.39 -16.89
CA GLN A 8 15.65 -19.16 -16.04
C GLN A 8 15.36 -18.47 -14.70
N GLU A 9 16.29 -17.68 -14.18
CA GLU A 9 16.11 -16.92 -12.93
C GLU A 9 15.10 -15.77 -13.07
N GLN A 10 14.89 -15.26 -14.28
CA GLN A 10 13.95 -14.15 -14.54
C GLN A 10 12.54 -14.62 -14.91
N MET A 11 12.34 -15.91 -15.17
CA MET A 11 11.04 -16.44 -15.53
C MET A 11 10.11 -16.62 -14.32
N LEU A 12 8.81 -16.36 -14.53
CA LEU A 12 7.78 -16.67 -13.54
C LEU A 12 7.70 -18.19 -13.28
N PRO A 13 7.41 -18.65 -12.05
CA PRO A 13 7.27 -20.08 -11.79
C PRO A 13 6.23 -20.74 -12.70
N ILE A 14 6.62 -21.81 -13.39
CA ILE A 14 5.76 -22.52 -14.38
C ILE A 14 4.44 -23.02 -13.76
N ALA A 15 4.43 -23.32 -12.46
CA ALA A 15 3.24 -23.73 -11.73
C ALA A 15 2.20 -22.60 -11.63
N ASN A 16 2.66 -21.36 -11.41
CA ASN A 16 1.78 -20.19 -11.35
C ASN A 16 1.18 -19.89 -12.73
N VAL A 17 2.00 -20.03 -13.79
CA VAL A 17 1.55 -19.93 -15.18
C VAL A 17 0.48 -20.99 -15.49
N ASP A 18 0.73 -22.27 -15.17
CA ASP A 18 -0.24 -23.36 -15.35
C ASP A 18 -1.56 -23.09 -14.62
N GLN A 19 -1.48 -22.60 -13.37
CA GLN A 19 -2.66 -22.28 -12.57
C GLN A 19 -3.52 -21.18 -13.21
N ILE A 20 -2.90 -20.11 -13.71
CA ILE A 20 -3.62 -19.00 -14.37
C ILE A 20 -4.21 -19.47 -15.69
N MET A 21 -3.44 -20.19 -16.52
CA MET A 21 -3.92 -20.73 -17.79
C MET A 21 -5.17 -21.62 -17.61
N ARG A 22 -5.25 -22.38 -16.51
CA ARG A 22 -6.43 -23.22 -16.22
C ARG A 22 -7.70 -22.44 -15.89
N GLN A 23 -7.59 -21.20 -15.41
CA GLN A 23 -8.77 -20.41 -15.00
C GLN A 23 -9.67 -20.04 -16.19
N VAL A 24 -9.11 -19.99 -17.39
CA VAL A 24 -9.83 -19.63 -18.62
C VAL A 24 -10.18 -20.85 -19.48
N LEU A 25 -9.86 -22.07 -19.01
CA LEU A 25 -10.09 -23.31 -19.74
C LEU A 25 -11.19 -24.16 -19.09
N PRO A 26 -11.88 -25.01 -19.87
CA PRO A 26 -12.84 -25.96 -19.33
C PRO A 26 -12.22 -26.91 -18.28
N PRO A 27 -13.02 -27.44 -17.35
CA PRO A 27 -12.57 -28.44 -16.39
C PRO A 27 -11.92 -29.63 -17.11
N ARG A 28 -10.75 -30.07 -16.61
CA ARG A 28 -9.94 -31.19 -17.13
C ARG A 28 -9.29 -30.97 -18.51
N ALA A 29 -9.28 -29.74 -19.05
CA ALA A 29 -8.48 -29.42 -20.22
C ALA A 29 -6.98 -29.76 -19.99
N LYS A 30 -6.34 -30.34 -21.01
CA LYS A 30 -4.91 -30.65 -20.99
C LYS A 30 -4.13 -29.49 -21.60
N ILE A 31 -3.07 -29.08 -20.92
CA ILE A 31 -2.11 -28.07 -21.41
C ILE A 31 -0.78 -28.80 -21.62
N SER A 32 -0.19 -28.67 -22.80
CA SER A 32 1.10 -29.30 -23.12
C SER A 32 2.24 -28.63 -22.35
N LYS A 33 3.37 -29.32 -22.18
CA LYS A 33 4.57 -28.73 -21.59
C LYS A 33 5.02 -27.49 -22.39
N GLN A 34 5.06 -27.62 -23.71
CA GLN A 34 5.48 -26.53 -24.61
C GLN A 34 4.59 -25.30 -24.48
N ALA A 35 3.26 -25.46 -24.41
CA ALA A 35 2.35 -24.33 -24.28
C ALA A 35 2.59 -23.55 -22.98
N LYS A 36 2.90 -24.25 -21.86
CA LYS A 36 3.23 -23.59 -20.60
C LYS A 36 4.53 -22.80 -20.70
N GLN A 37 5.55 -23.35 -21.36
CA GLN A 37 6.84 -22.67 -21.57
C GLN A 37 6.69 -21.43 -22.46
N THR A 38 5.97 -21.55 -23.58
CA THR A 38 5.70 -20.42 -24.45
C THR A 38 4.95 -19.30 -23.74
N ILE A 39 3.92 -19.61 -22.94
CA ILE A 39 3.22 -18.57 -22.16
C ILE A 39 4.10 -17.98 -21.06
N GLN A 40 4.98 -18.76 -20.44
CA GLN A 40 5.96 -18.27 -19.45
C GLN A 40 6.94 -17.28 -20.08
N GLU A 41 7.47 -17.61 -21.27
CA GLU A 41 8.33 -16.73 -22.07
C GLU A 41 7.58 -15.46 -22.45
N CYS A 42 6.37 -15.58 -23.03
CA CYS A 42 5.55 -14.43 -23.41
C CYS A 42 5.19 -13.53 -22.22
N ALA A 43 4.91 -14.10 -21.04
CA ALA A 43 4.61 -13.31 -19.84
C ALA A 43 5.84 -12.52 -19.36
N THR A 44 7.03 -13.13 -19.45
CA THR A 44 8.29 -12.47 -19.10
C THR A 44 8.60 -11.34 -20.08
N GLU A 45 8.45 -11.61 -21.38
CA GLU A 45 8.60 -10.61 -22.42
C GLU A 45 7.58 -9.47 -22.28
N PHE A 46 6.32 -9.79 -21.96
CA PHE A 46 5.28 -8.79 -21.72
C PHE A 46 5.65 -7.83 -20.58
N ILE A 47 6.19 -8.35 -19.48
CA ILE A 47 6.67 -7.50 -18.37
C ILE A 47 7.77 -6.57 -18.86
N SER A 48 8.78 -7.11 -19.55
CA SER A 48 9.89 -6.31 -20.09
C SER A 48 9.42 -5.27 -21.11
N PHE A 49 8.46 -5.62 -21.96
CA PHE A 49 7.92 -4.75 -23.00
C PHE A 49 7.15 -3.57 -22.41
N VAL A 50 6.19 -3.84 -21.52
CA VAL A 50 5.38 -2.78 -20.88
C VAL A 50 6.24 -1.90 -19.99
N THR A 51 7.17 -2.48 -19.23
CA THR A 51 8.08 -1.71 -18.36
C THR A 51 9.09 -0.90 -19.17
N GLY A 52 9.53 -1.38 -20.33
CA GLY A 52 10.34 -0.64 -21.29
C GLY A 52 9.63 0.60 -21.81
N GLU A 53 8.39 0.45 -22.30
CA GLU A 53 7.59 1.57 -22.81
C GLU A 53 7.30 2.62 -21.71
N ALA A 54 6.97 2.16 -20.50
CA ALA A 54 6.77 3.04 -19.33
C ALA A 54 8.06 3.77 -18.92
N SER A 55 9.20 3.07 -18.97
CA SER A 55 10.52 3.64 -18.69
C SER A 55 10.86 4.72 -19.71
N ASP A 56 10.64 4.49 -21.00
CA ASP A 56 10.91 5.45 -22.05
C ASP A 56 10.10 6.74 -21.87
N LYS A 57 8.81 6.64 -21.53
CA LYS A 57 8.01 7.81 -21.17
C LYS A 57 8.57 8.53 -19.94
N CYS A 58 8.85 7.80 -18.87
CA CYS A 58 9.39 8.38 -17.64
C CYS A 58 10.67 9.18 -17.91
N HIS A 59 11.59 8.62 -18.71
CA HIS A 59 12.83 9.30 -19.10
C HIS A 59 12.59 10.52 -20.00
N LYS A 60 11.65 10.44 -20.96
CA LYS A 60 11.25 11.58 -21.80
C LYS A 60 10.71 12.76 -20.95
N GLU A 61 10.10 12.47 -19.81
CA GLU A 61 9.64 13.46 -18.84
C GLU A 61 10.71 13.91 -17.82
N ASN A 62 11.99 13.57 -18.04
CA ASN A 62 13.12 13.85 -17.14
C ASN A 62 12.96 13.28 -15.72
N ARG A 63 12.21 12.18 -15.57
CA ARG A 63 12.06 11.45 -14.31
C ARG A 63 12.95 10.20 -14.31
N ARG A 64 13.48 9.85 -13.14
CA ARG A 64 14.33 8.65 -12.93
C ARG A 64 13.57 7.48 -12.32
N THR A 65 12.35 7.70 -11.86
CA THR A 65 11.54 6.70 -11.14
C THR A 65 10.24 6.50 -11.91
N VAL A 66 10.07 5.29 -12.44
CA VAL A 66 8.83 4.83 -13.05
C VAL A 66 7.77 4.70 -11.95
N ASN A 67 6.58 5.24 -12.21
CA ASN A 67 5.46 5.18 -11.27
C ASN A 67 4.26 4.43 -11.87
N GLY A 68 3.18 4.29 -11.11
CA GLY A 68 1.98 3.59 -11.57
C GLY A 68 1.25 4.27 -12.74
N ASP A 69 1.34 5.60 -12.86
CA ASP A 69 0.72 6.33 -13.97
C ASP A 69 1.46 6.10 -15.29
N ASP A 70 2.78 5.85 -15.25
CA ASP A 70 3.58 5.44 -16.41
C ASP A 70 3.13 4.09 -16.96
N ILE A 71 2.87 3.13 -16.07
CA ILE A 71 2.37 1.80 -16.44
C ILE A 71 0.98 1.92 -17.07
N CYS A 72 0.09 2.73 -16.48
CA CYS A 72 -1.25 2.95 -17.04
C CYS A 72 -1.18 3.54 -18.45
N TRP A 73 -0.28 4.50 -18.66
CA TRP A 73 -0.07 5.09 -19.98
C TRP A 73 0.52 4.09 -20.98
N ALA A 74 1.54 3.32 -20.58
CA ALA A 74 2.18 2.36 -21.45
C ALA A 74 1.17 1.33 -21.98
N LEU A 75 0.29 0.82 -21.12
CA LEU A 75 -0.76 -0.11 -21.53
C LEU A 75 -1.70 0.50 -22.58
N ALA A 76 -2.12 1.76 -22.40
CA ALA A 76 -2.96 2.44 -23.38
C ALA A 76 -2.19 2.70 -24.71
N ALA A 77 -0.93 3.13 -24.63
CA ALA A 77 -0.09 3.37 -25.80
C ALA A 77 0.16 2.10 -26.62
N LEU A 78 0.18 0.94 -25.97
CA LEU A 78 0.33 -0.38 -26.58
C LEU A 78 -1.00 -0.98 -27.10
N GLY A 79 -2.12 -0.25 -26.98
CA GLY A 79 -3.44 -0.70 -27.45
C GLY A 79 -4.14 -1.69 -26.51
N LEU A 80 -3.76 -1.71 -25.23
CA LEU A 80 -4.36 -2.54 -24.18
C LEU A 80 -5.35 -1.72 -23.34
N ASP A 81 -6.22 -0.95 -23.98
CA ASP A 81 -7.09 0.05 -23.34
C ASP A 81 -7.97 -0.52 -22.23
N ASP A 82 -8.58 -1.70 -22.46
CA ASP A 82 -9.41 -2.39 -21.45
C ASP A 82 -8.63 -2.71 -20.17
N TYR A 83 -7.35 -3.07 -20.32
CA TYR A 83 -6.45 -3.34 -19.19
C TYR A 83 -5.96 -2.05 -18.54
N ALA A 84 -5.66 -1.02 -19.32
CA ALA A 84 -5.28 0.29 -18.81
C ALA A 84 -6.38 0.87 -17.90
N GLU A 85 -7.64 0.81 -18.34
CA GLU A 85 -8.78 1.29 -17.57
C GLU A 85 -8.96 0.50 -16.26
N ALA A 86 -8.82 -0.82 -16.31
CA ALA A 86 -8.86 -1.67 -15.12
C ALA A 86 -7.74 -1.34 -14.11
N ILE A 87 -6.52 -1.12 -14.59
CA ILE A 87 -5.35 -0.85 -13.76
C ILE A 87 -5.42 0.55 -13.14
N VAL A 88 -5.93 1.57 -13.84
CA VAL A 88 -6.18 2.90 -13.27
C VAL A 88 -7.12 2.81 -12.06
N ARG A 89 -8.22 2.05 -12.17
CA ARG A 89 -9.14 1.82 -11.05
C ARG A 89 -8.45 1.13 -9.87
N TYR A 90 -7.60 0.15 -10.15
CA TYR A 90 -6.83 -0.54 -9.12
C TYR A 90 -5.83 0.41 -8.43
N LEU A 91 -5.07 1.20 -9.20
CA LEU A 91 -4.11 2.17 -8.68
C LEU A 91 -4.78 3.20 -7.76
N HIS A 92 -5.97 3.68 -8.13
CA HIS A 92 -6.74 4.59 -7.29
C HIS A 92 -7.08 3.95 -5.93
N LYS A 93 -7.65 2.73 -5.94
CA LYS A 93 -7.98 1.99 -4.71
C LYS A 93 -6.75 1.69 -3.86
N TYR A 94 -5.63 1.35 -4.49
CA TYR A 94 -4.36 1.13 -3.80
C TYR A 94 -3.90 2.40 -3.06
N ARG A 95 -3.89 3.54 -3.76
CA ARG A 95 -3.53 4.85 -3.17
C ARG A 95 -4.45 5.25 -2.02
N GLU A 96 -5.75 4.92 -2.08
CA GLU A 96 -6.69 5.12 -0.96
C GLU A 96 -6.39 4.23 0.23
N ALA A 97 -6.12 2.94 0.00
CA ALA A 97 -5.81 1.97 1.05
C ALA A 97 -4.52 2.36 1.78
N GLU A 98 -3.48 2.78 1.06
CA GLU A 98 -2.22 3.25 1.66
C GLU A 98 -2.42 4.51 2.51
N ARG A 99 -3.24 5.46 2.04
CA ARG A 99 -3.63 6.64 2.84
C ARG A 99 -4.34 6.28 4.14
N LYS A 100 -5.26 5.31 4.10
CA LYS A 100 -5.97 4.82 5.30
C LYS A 100 -5.03 4.14 6.29
N LYS A 101 -4.07 3.33 5.81
CA LYS A 101 -3.06 2.70 6.67
C LYS A 101 -2.18 3.73 7.37
N ALA A 102 -1.70 4.74 6.64
CA ALA A 102 -0.90 5.83 7.22
C ALA A 102 -1.69 6.61 8.29
N ASN A 103 -2.97 6.89 8.04
CA ASN A 103 -3.82 7.61 9.00
C ASN A 103 -4.11 6.79 10.27
N ASN A 104 -4.25 5.46 10.16
CA ASN A 104 -4.43 4.58 11.32
C ASN A 104 -3.17 4.46 12.18
N GLN A 105 -1.98 4.50 11.57
CA GLN A 105 -0.70 4.51 12.32
C GLN A 105 -0.53 5.81 13.12
N ASN A 106 -0.91 6.95 12.56
CA ASN A 106 -0.84 8.24 13.27
C ASN A 106 -1.86 8.37 14.41
N LYS A 107 -2.95 7.59 14.37
CA LYS A 107 -3.98 7.57 15.42
C LYS A 107 -3.59 6.70 16.63
N ALA A 108 -2.69 5.73 16.44
CA ALA A 108 -2.18 4.86 17.51
C ALA A 108 -1.12 5.56 18.41
N THR A 109 -0.54 6.67 17.94
CA THR A 109 0.42 7.50 18.70
C THR A 109 -0.22 8.68 19.44
N THR A 110 -1.55 8.84 19.36
CA THR A 110 -2.28 9.91 20.07
C THR A 110 -3.43 9.33 20.90
N THR A 111 -3.08 8.59 21.96
CA THR A 111 -4.01 8.31 23.08
C THR A 111 -3.82 9.39 24.15
N PRO A 112 -4.89 10.05 24.65
CA PRO A 112 -4.76 11.20 25.55
C PRO A 112 -4.34 10.77 26.96
N GLU A 113 -3.46 11.56 27.56
CA GLU A 113 -3.02 11.46 28.96
C GLU A 113 -4.21 11.26 29.91
N SER A 114 -4.12 10.22 30.73
CA SER A 114 -4.95 9.99 31.89
C SER A 114 -4.81 11.17 32.86
N LYS A 115 -5.87 11.96 33.04
CA LYS A 115 -6.00 12.88 34.16
C LYS A 115 -6.10 12.05 35.45
N GLU A 116 -5.00 11.94 36.18
CA GLU A 116 -5.00 11.46 37.56
C GLU A 116 -5.73 12.47 38.45
N ASN A 117 -6.86 12.02 38.98
CA ASN A 117 -7.65 12.67 40.01
C ASN A 117 -7.08 12.25 41.37
N ASN A 118 -6.40 13.15 42.08
CA ASN A 118 -5.89 12.86 43.42
C ASN A 118 -6.78 13.50 44.50
N GLY A 119 -7.63 12.67 45.11
CA GLY A 119 -8.40 12.98 46.30
C GLY A 119 -7.83 12.29 47.55
N GLN A 120 -7.26 13.11 48.45
CA GLN A 120 -7.23 13.02 49.92
C GLN A 120 -6.65 11.77 50.64
N VAL A 121 -5.65 11.99 51.51
CA VAL A 121 -5.77 11.70 52.97
C VAL A 121 -4.87 12.63 53.81
N PRO A 122 -5.30 13.04 55.02
CA PRO A 122 -4.72 14.15 55.78
C PRO A 122 -3.68 13.69 56.81
N THR A 123 -2.67 14.52 57.08
CA THR A 123 -1.81 14.36 58.26
C THR A 123 -1.84 15.63 59.11
N LEU A 124 -2.13 15.43 60.39
CA LEU A 124 -2.27 16.42 61.44
C LEU A 124 -0.88 16.89 61.90
N GLU A 125 -0.52 18.15 61.64
CA GLU A 125 0.35 18.97 62.52
C GLU A 125 0.57 20.35 61.90
N ASN A 126 -0.22 21.34 62.30
CA ASN A 126 0.29 22.39 63.18
C ASN A 126 -0.80 23.44 63.45
N LYS A 127 -0.95 23.70 64.75
CA LYS A 127 -1.78 24.74 65.31
C LYS A 127 -1.18 26.12 65.04
N GLU A 128 -2.09 27.09 65.09
CA GLU A 128 -1.94 28.45 65.62
C GLU A 128 -1.89 29.64 64.66
N ALA A 129 -2.84 30.55 64.97
CA ALA A 129 -3.02 31.94 64.56
C ALA A 129 -3.37 32.15 63.08
N GLN A 130 -4.51 32.74 62.71
CA GLN A 130 -5.13 33.92 63.31
C GLN A 130 -6.66 33.85 63.22
N LYS A 131 -7.27 34.25 64.32
CA LYS A 131 -8.68 34.56 64.54
C LYS A 131 -8.90 36.02 64.10
N GLU A 132 -10.15 36.36 63.79
CA GLU A 132 -10.69 37.72 63.54
C GLU A 132 -10.46 38.18 62.09
N ASP A 133 -11.47 38.42 61.24
CA ASP A 133 -12.79 39.01 61.48
C ASP A 133 -13.95 38.21 60.88
N ALA A 134 -14.98 38.08 61.70
CA ALA A 134 -16.31 37.72 61.29
C ALA A 134 -17.05 38.98 60.81
N GLU A 135 -17.88 38.78 59.79
CA GLU A 135 -19.23 39.36 59.72
C GLU A 135 -19.38 40.83 59.30
N SER A 136 -19.78 41.04 58.04
CA SER A 136 -20.98 41.86 57.76
C SER A 136 -21.54 41.64 56.36
N ARG A 137 -22.71 40.97 56.34
CA ARG A 137 -23.95 41.34 55.62
C ARG A 137 -23.91 41.65 54.11
N GLN A 138 -24.38 40.67 53.31
CA GLN A 138 -25.64 40.63 52.51
C GLN A 138 -26.19 41.91 51.80
N PRO A 139 -27.03 41.74 50.76
CA PRO A 139 -26.98 42.44 49.47
C PRO A 139 -27.94 43.62 49.33
N SER A 140 -27.77 44.40 48.26
CA SER A 140 -28.82 45.06 47.48
C SER A 140 -28.30 45.29 46.06
#